data_AF-A0A9E5HPH5-F1
#
_entry.id   AF-A0A9E5HPH5-F1
#
_cell.length_a   1.000
_cell.length_b   1.000
_cell.length_c   1.000
_cell.angle_alpha   90.00
_cell.angle_beta   90.00
_cell.angle_gamma   90.00
#
_symmetry.space_group_name_H-M   'P 1'
#
loop_
_entity.id
_entity.type
_entity.pdbx_description
1 polymer ?
#
loop_
_entity_poly.entity_id
_entity_poly.type
_entity_poly.pdbx_seq_one_letter_code
_entity_poly.pdbx_strand_id
1 'polypeptide(L)'
;MSKNVDESSNYARAAFDHADSAAESMQSVATASKEIGSFLSIITEIADKTKLLAVKAAIEAARAGEAGKGFTVVADEVHQLTEGTESGARDVAMKVEEIQRSVGGLQRTIESVRESFQHVLCASDHIVTAVHQQSNASRDMSDRMRTVNSGLDRQVDDLKQLMDHMQLTIKKIR
;
A
#
# COMPACT_ATOMS: atom_id res chain seq x y z
N MET A 1 -5.57 6.35 -26.42
CA MET A 1 -5.28 7.27 -25.30
C MET A 1 -6.35 7.16 -24.21
N SER A 2 -7.62 7.50 -24.46
CA SER A 2 -8.71 7.34 -23.46
C SER A 2 -8.75 5.93 -22.84
N LYS A 3 -8.77 4.89 -23.68
CA LYS A 3 -8.78 3.50 -23.24
C LYS A 3 -7.62 3.15 -22.28
N ASN A 4 -6.41 3.64 -22.54
CA ASN A 4 -5.25 3.34 -21.69
C ASN A 4 -5.35 4.06 -20.34
N VAL A 5 -5.93 5.26 -20.32
CA VAL A 5 -6.13 6.04 -19.08
C VAL A 5 -7.27 5.44 -18.25
N ASP A 6 -8.33 4.96 -18.90
CA ASP A 6 -9.43 4.24 -18.27
C ASP A 6 -8.92 2.93 -17.64
N GLU A 7 -8.08 2.17 -18.36
CA GLU A 7 -7.42 0.97 -17.84
C GLU A 7 -6.51 1.30 -16.65
N SER A 8 -5.66 2.33 -16.72
CA SER A 8 -4.82 2.77 -15.58
C SER A 8 -5.66 3.15 -14.36
N SER A 9 -6.78 3.83 -14.56
CA SER A 9 -7.69 4.21 -13.47
C SER A 9 -8.34 2.98 -12.82
N ASN A 10 -8.71 1.98 -13.63
CA ASN A 10 -9.24 0.71 -13.12
C ASN A 10 -8.20 -0.08 -12.34
N TYR A 11 -6.95 -0.15 -12.82
CA TYR A 11 -5.86 -0.79 -12.08
C TYR A 11 -5.58 -0.09 -10.75
N ALA A 12 -5.59 1.25 -10.73
CA ALA A 12 -5.40 2.00 -9.50
C ALA A 12 -6.52 1.76 -8.49
N ARG A 13 -7.79 1.67 -8.93
CA ARG A 13 -8.92 1.29 -8.07
C ARG A 13 -8.79 -0.12 -7.51
N ALA A 14 -8.47 -1.10 -8.36
CA ALA A 14 -8.24 -2.46 -7.89
C ALA A 14 -7.10 -2.54 -6.86
N ALA A 15 -6.06 -1.72 -7.02
CA ALA A 15 -4.98 -1.64 -6.05
C ALA A 15 -5.43 -1.04 -4.71
N PHE A 16 -6.36 -0.08 -4.70
CA PHE A 16 -7.00 0.39 -3.46
C PHE A 16 -7.76 -0.74 -2.76
N ASP A 17 -8.57 -1.50 -3.48
CA ASP A 17 -9.33 -2.61 -2.91
C ASP A 17 -8.40 -3.68 -2.29
N HIS A 18 -7.29 -3.97 -2.98
CA HIS A 18 -6.26 -4.87 -2.47
C HIS A 18 -5.52 -4.30 -1.25
N ALA A 19 -5.23 -3.00 -1.24
CA ALA A 19 -4.59 -2.32 -0.11
C ALA A 19 -5.49 -2.34 1.13
N ASP A 20 -6.79 -2.08 0.97
CA ASP A 20 -7.77 -2.14 2.06
C ASP A 20 -7.92 -3.57 2.58
N SER A 21 -8.02 -4.57 1.70
CA SER A 21 -8.05 -5.99 2.10
C SER A 21 -6.78 -6.42 2.86
N ALA A 22 -5.62 -5.92 2.44
CA ALA A 22 -4.36 -6.16 3.13
C ALA A 22 -4.34 -5.48 4.52
N ALA A 23 -4.89 -4.27 4.63
CA ALA A 23 -4.99 -3.56 5.91
C ALA A 23 -5.89 -4.31 6.90
N GLU A 24 -7.03 -4.84 6.46
CA GLU A 24 -7.93 -5.67 7.28
C GLU A 24 -7.25 -6.96 7.76
N SER A 25 -6.51 -7.61 6.87
CA SER A 25 -5.73 -8.82 7.21
C SER A 25 -4.66 -8.49 8.26
N MET A 26 -3.95 -7.38 8.10
CA MET A 26 -2.96 -6.91 9.08
C MET A 26 -3.59 -6.56 10.43
N GLN A 27 -4.79 -5.97 10.44
CA GLN A 27 -5.51 -5.68 11.66
C GLN A 27 -5.92 -6.97 12.41
N SER A 28 -6.28 -8.02 11.67
CA SER A 28 -6.57 -9.34 12.23
C SER A 28 -5.34 -9.96 12.87
N VAL A 29 -4.17 -9.89 12.19
CA VAL A 29 -2.89 -10.37 12.74
C VAL A 29 -2.48 -9.57 13.98
N ALA A 30 -2.67 -8.25 13.99
CA ALA A 30 -2.39 -7.41 15.15
C ALA A 30 -3.24 -7.83 16.37
N THR A 31 -4.53 -8.09 16.13
CA THR A 31 -5.48 -8.52 17.17
C THR A 31 -5.11 -9.89 17.73
N ALA A 32 -4.88 -10.88 16.86
CA ALA A 32 -4.44 -12.21 17.26
C ALA A 32 -3.11 -12.17 18.05
N SER A 33 -2.15 -11.35 17.60
CA SER A 33 -0.88 -11.17 18.31
C SER A 33 -1.06 -10.57 19.70
N LYS A 34 -2.00 -9.63 19.87
CA LYS A 34 -2.33 -9.06 21.19
C LYS A 34 -2.97 -10.09 22.11
N GLU A 35 -3.86 -10.94 21.58
CA GLU A 35 -4.47 -12.03 22.34
C GLU A 35 -3.41 -13.03 22.81
N ILE A 36 -2.48 -13.42 21.94
CA ILE A 36 -1.34 -14.27 22.32
C ILE A 36 -0.55 -13.63 23.47
N GLY A 37 -0.28 -12.32 23.41
CA GLY A 37 0.39 -11.59 24.50
C GLY A 37 -0.37 -11.70 25.84
N SER A 38 -1.70 -11.61 25.81
CA SER A 38 -2.54 -11.81 27.01
C SER A 38 -2.45 -13.24 27.54
N PHE A 39 -2.45 -14.24 26.66
CA PHE A 39 -2.27 -15.65 27.06
C PHE A 39 -0.91 -15.91 27.68
N LEU A 40 0.15 -15.31 27.15
CA LEU A 40 1.50 -15.42 27.72
C LEU A 40 1.56 -14.88 29.15
N SER A 41 0.88 -13.75 29.43
CA SER A 41 0.79 -13.21 30.79
C SER A 41 0.15 -14.21 31.77
N ILE A 42 -0.90 -14.92 31.33
CA ILE A 42 -1.56 -15.95 32.15
C ILE A 42 -0.62 -17.14 32.36
N ILE A 43 0.11 -17.57 31.33
CA ILE A 43 1.09 -18.67 31.44
C ILE A 43 2.18 -18.32 32.45
N THR A 44 2.73 -17.10 32.39
CA THR A 44 3.72 -16.63 33.37
C THR A 44 3.14 -16.62 34.78
N GLU A 45 1.91 -16.13 34.98
CA GLU A 45 1.26 -16.15 36.30
C GLU A 45 1.04 -17.58 36.83
N ILE A 46 0.68 -18.53 35.95
CA ILE A 46 0.54 -19.94 36.31
C ILE A 46 1.90 -20.53 36.70
N ALA A 47 2.96 -20.22 35.95
CA ALA A 47 4.31 -20.67 36.24
C ALA A 47 4.78 -20.14 37.61
N ASP A 48 4.58 -18.86 37.89
CA ASP A 48 4.90 -18.23 39.19
C ASP A 48 4.15 -18.89 40.36
N LYS A 49 2.84 -19.12 40.20
CA LYS A 49 2.04 -19.82 41.23
C LYS A 49 2.51 -21.25 41.45
N THR A 50 2.84 -21.96 40.37
CA THR A 50 3.33 -23.33 40.42
C THR A 50 4.71 -23.38 41.07
N LYS A 51 5.58 -22.41 40.80
CA LYS A 51 6.89 -22.24 41.43
C LYS A 51 6.74 -22.05 42.94
N LEU A 52 5.82 -21.19 43.38
CA LEU A 52 5.51 -21.01 44.80
C LEU A 52 4.97 -22.29 45.47
N LEU A 53 4.17 -23.08 44.75
CA LEU A 53 3.70 -24.39 45.23
C LEU A 53 4.86 -25.39 45.37
N ALA A 54 5.76 -25.43 44.39
CA ALA A 54 6.95 -26.28 44.43
C ALA A 54 7.87 -25.92 45.61
N VAL A 55 8.09 -24.63 45.87
CA VAL A 55 8.87 -24.17 47.03
C VAL A 55 8.23 -24.61 48.35
N LYS A 56 6.90 -24.48 48.49
CA LYS A 56 6.18 -24.96 49.68
C LYS A 56 6.32 -26.47 49.87
N ALA A 57 6.22 -27.23 48.77
CA ALA A 57 6.41 -28.68 48.79
C ALA A 57 7.84 -29.07 49.19
N ALA A 58 8.87 -28.37 48.69
CA ALA A 58 10.27 -28.59 49.07
C ALA A 58 10.51 -28.32 50.56
N ILE A 59 9.91 -27.26 51.12
CA ILE A 59 10.00 -26.94 52.56
C ILE A 59 9.35 -28.05 53.39
N GLU A 60 8.15 -28.51 53.04
CA GLU A 60 7.47 -29.55 53.81
C GLU A 60 8.17 -30.91 53.67
N ALA A 61 8.74 -31.21 52.51
CA ALA A 61 9.57 -32.38 52.28
C ALA A 61 10.84 -32.36 53.16
N ALA A 62 11.52 -31.22 53.26
CA ALA A 62 12.66 -31.05 54.16
C ALA A 62 12.27 -31.24 55.63
N ARG A 63 11.08 -30.77 56.02
CA ARG A 63 10.53 -30.92 57.37
C ARG A 63 10.18 -32.37 57.73
N ALA A 64 9.78 -33.18 56.75
CA ALA A 64 9.52 -34.60 56.92
C ALA A 64 10.80 -35.47 57.03
N GLY A 65 11.99 -34.88 56.84
CA GLY A 65 13.27 -35.58 56.99
C GLY A 65 13.44 -36.73 56.00
N GLU A 66 13.83 -37.91 56.48
CA GLU A 66 14.03 -39.10 55.64
C GLU A 66 12.77 -39.52 54.86
N ALA A 67 11.58 -39.31 55.43
CA ALA A 67 10.30 -39.65 54.78
C ALA A 67 9.96 -38.72 53.60
N GLY A 68 10.57 -37.53 53.54
CA GLY A 68 10.33 -36.50 52.52
C GLY A 68 11.26 -36.55 51.31
N LYS A 69 12.32 -37.38 51.32
CA LYS A 69 13.35 -37.38 50.26
C LYS A 69 12.79 -37.53 48.83
N GLY A 70 11.79 -38.39 48.64
CA GLY A 70 11.14 -38.56 47.33
C GLY A 70 10.34 -37.33 46.90
N PHE A 71 9.71 -36.62 47.84
CA PHE A 71 8.98 -35.38 47.57
C PHE A 71 9.90 -34.20 47.28
N THR A 72 11.10 -34.17 47.85
CA THR A 72 12.11 -33.14 47.52
C THR A 72 12.50 -33.21 46.05
N VAL A 73 12.77 -34.42 45.52
CA VAL A 73 13.14 -34.61 44.10
C VAL A 73 12.03 -34.12 43.18
N VAL A 74 10.77 -34.46 43.48
CA VAL A 74 9.62 -34.01 42.70
C VAL A 74 9.47 -32.49 42.76
N ALA A 75 9.66 -31.88 43.93
CA ALA A 75 9.56 -30.43 44.08
C ALA A 75 10.65 -29.70 43.26
N ASP A 76 11.87 -30.23 43.22
CA ASP A 76 12.96 -29.68 42.40
C ASP A 76 12.68 -29.82 40.90
N GLU A 77 12.14 -30.95 40.46
CA GLU A 77 11.74 -31.18 39.06
C GLU A 77 10.62 -30.22 38.62
N VAL A 78 9.62 -30.01 39.46
CA VAL A 78 8.56 -29.02 39.21
C VAL A 78 9.14 -27.61 39.14
N HIS A 79 10.09 -27.26 40.02
CA HIS A 79 10.76 -25.96 39.99
C HIS A 79 11.47 -25.74 38.65
N GLN A 80 12.28 -26.69 38.20
CA GLN A 80 12.98 -26.61 36.91
C GLN A 80 11.99 -26.49 35.73
N LEU A 81 10.87 -27.22 35.78
CA LEU A 81 9.83 -27.12 34.75
C LEU A 81 9.20 -25.72 34.70
N THR A 82 8.97 -25.09 35.86
CA THR A 82 8.45 -23.71 35.91
C THR A 82 9.43 -22.69 35.37
N GLU A 83 10.74 -22.83 35.66
CA GLU A 83 11.77 -21.96 35.09
C GLU A 83 11.87 -22.09 33.56
N GLY A 84 11.81 -23.32 33.05
CA GLY A 84 11.76 -23.59 31.61
C GLY A 84 10.52 -22.98 30.95
N THR A 85 9.36 -23.06 31.63
CA THR A 85 8.10 -22.47 31.17
C THR A 85 8.18 -20.94 31.13
N GLU A 86 8.71 -20.29 32.17
CA GLU A 86 8.93 -18.84 32.22
C GLU A 86 9.89 -18.36 31.13
N SER A 87 10.96 -19.12 30.86
CA SER A 87 11.91 -18.81 29.79
C SER A 87 11.25 -18.91 28.42
N GLY A 88 10.54 -20.02 28.15
CA GLY A 88 9.85 -20.23 26.89
C GLY A 88 8.76 -19.18 26.64
N ALA A 89 7.98 -18.83 27.67
CA ALA A 89 6.97 -17.78 27.58
C ALA A 89 7.59 -16.41 27.23
N ARG A 90 8.76 -16.07 27.81
CA ARG A 90 9.51 -14.85 27.46
C ARG A 90 9.99 -14.86 26.01
N ASP A 91 10.50 -15.98 25.53
CA ASP A 91 10.96 -16.09 24.13
C ASP A 91 9.81 -15.90 23.14
N VAL A 92 8.65 -16.50 23.42
CA VAL A 92 7.45 -16.29 22.61
C VAL A 92 6.96 -14.84 22.70
N ALA A 93 7.03 -14.20 23.87
CA ALA A 93 6.66 -12.79 24.02
C ALA A 93 7.51 -11.88 23.13
N MET A 94 8.83 -12.09 23.10
CA MET A 94 9.72 -11.34 22.19
C MET A 94 9.34 -11.53 20.72
N LYS A 95 8.97 -12.76 20.32
CA LYS A 95 8.52 -13.03 18.94
C LYS A 95 7.20 -12.35 18.62
N VAL A 96 6.26 -12.30 19.57
CA VAL A 96 5.00 -11.57 19.42
C VAL A 96 5.24 -10.06 19.25
N GLU A 97 6.16 -9.47 20.02
CA GLU A 97 6.54 -8.06 19.85
C GLU A 97 7.17 -7.79 18.48
N GLU A 98 8.03 -8.68 17.98
CA GLU A 98 8.57 -8.59 16.61
C GLU A 98 7.46 -8.62 15.56
N ILE A 99 6.47 -9.51 15.70
CA ILE A 99 5.31 -9.59 14.80
C ILE A 99 4.52 -8.28 14.84
N GLN A 100 4.19 -7.77 16.03
CA GLN A 100 3.45 -6.50 16.18
C GLN A 100 4.19 -5.33 15.52
N ARG A 101 5.51 -5.25 15.70
CA ARG A 101 6.34 -4.22 15.05
C ARG A 101 6.33 -4.34 13.53
N SER A 102 6.43 -5.57 13.02
CA SER A 102 6.36 -5.86 11.58
C SER A 102 5.00 -5.46 10.99
N VAL A 103 3.90 -5.81 11.67
CA VAL A 103 2.54 -5.42 11.27
C VAL A 103 2.39 -3.91 11.22
N GLY A 104 2.88 -3.18 12.23
CA GLY A 104 2.87 -1.72 12.21
C GLY A 104 3.72 -1.12 11.07
N GLY A 105 4.81 -1.79 10.68
CA GLY A 105 5.58 -1.44 9.49
C GLY A 105 4.80 -1.64 8.19
N LEU A 106 4.13 -2.79 8.05
CA LEU A 106 3.31 -3.12 6.89
C LEU A 106 2.13 -2.16 6.74
N GLN A 107 1.49 -1.74 7.83
CA GLN A 107 0.43 -0.73 7.78
C GLN A 107 0.91 0.59 7.18
N ARG A 108 2.12 1.06 7.53
CA ARG A 108 2.71 2.27 6.92
C ARG A 108 3.00 2.09 5.43
N THR A 109 3.48 0.91 5.03
CA THR A 109 3.71 0.59 3.62
C THR A 109 2.41 0.60 2.83
N ILE A 110 1.33 0.02 3.38
CA ILE A 110 0.01 0.02 2.76
C ILE A 110 -0.50 1.46 2.55
N GLU A 111 -0.33 2.34 3.55
CA GLU A 111 -0.72 3.74 3.41
C GLU A 111 0.07 4.47 2.31
N SER A 112 1.39 4.26 2.24
CA SER A 112 2.22 4.83 1.16
C SER A 112 1.83 4.31 -0.23
N VAL A 113 1.38 3.05 -0.31
CA VAL A 113 0.84 2.48 -1.55
C VAL A 113 -0.47 3.18 -1.94
N ARG A 114 -1.38 3.43 -0.99
CA ARG A 114 -2.64 4.17 -1.22
C ARG A 114 -2.37 5.58 -1.74
N GLU A 115 -1.46 6.32 -1.11
CA GLU A 115 -1.05 7.66 -1.58
C GLU A 115 -0.51 7.62 -3.02
N SER A 116 0.35 6.63 -3.32
CA SER A 116 0.91 6.46 -4.67
C SER A 116 -0.18 6.24 -5.72
N PHE A 117 -1.17 5.39 -5.43
CA PHE A 117 -2.29 5.16 -6.35
C PHE A 117 -3.24 6.36 -6.45
N GLN A 118 -3.38 7.16 -5.40
CA GLN A 118 -4.11 8.42 -5.46
C GLN A 118 -3.44 9.40 -6.44
N HIS A 119 -2.11 9.47 -6.43
CA HIS A 119 -1.36 10.27 -7.41
C HIS A 119 -1.56 9.76 -8.84
N VAL A 120 -1.62 8.44 -9.05
CA VAL A 120 -1.90 7.85 -10.37
C VAL A 120 -3.29 8.22 -10.87
N LEU A 121 -4.31 8.19 -10.02
CA LEU A 121 -5.68 8.60 -10.38
C LEU A 121 -5.73 10.09 -10.77
N CYS A 122 -5.08 10.96 -9.99
CA CYS A 122 -5.01 12.39 -10.28
C CYS A 122 -4.28 12.67 -11.60
N ALA A 123 -3.14 12.02 -11.83
CA ALA A 123 -2.40 12.14 -13.09
C ALA A 123 -3.23 11.66 -14.29
N SER A 124 -4.01 10.59 -14.12
CA SER A 124 -4.92 10.07 -15.14
C SER A 124 -5.98 11.10 -15.53
N ASP A 125 -6.61 11.75 -14.55
CA ASP A 125 -7.60 12.82 -14.79
C ASP A 125 -7.00 14.03 -15.54
N HIS A 126 -5.79 14.44 -15.15
CA HIS A 126 -5.05 15.50 -15.84
C HIS A 126 -4.74 15.12 -17.30
N ILE A 127 -4.39 13.86 -17.57
CA ILE A 127 -4.13 13.39 -18.94
C ILE A 127 -5.42 13.43 -19.77
N VAL A 128 -6.57 13.02 -19.22
CA VAL A 128 -7.86 13.11 -19.92
C VAL A 128 -8.13 14.55 -20.33
N THR A 129 -7.97 15.49 -19.39
CA THR A 129 -8.17 16.92 -19.64
C THR A 129 -7.23 17.45 -20.73
N ALA A 130 -5.93 17.13 -20.65
CA ALA A 130 -4.94 17.55 -21.62
C ALA A 130 -5.24 17.01 -23.04
N VAL A 131 -5.67 15.75 -23.14
CA VAL A 131 -6.05 15.12 -24.42
C VAL A 131 -7.28 15.81 -25.02
N HIS A 132 -8.28 16.18 -24.21
CA HIS A 132 -9.43 16.94 -24.69
C HIS A 132 -9.02 18.32 -25.23
N GLN A 133 -8.16 19.05 -24.51
CA GLN A 133 -7.65 20.34 -24.97
C GLN A 133 -6.87 20.22 -26.28
N GLN A 134 -5.99 19.22 -26.39
CA GLN A 134 -5.23 18.94 -27.61
C GLN A 134 -6.14 18.60 -28.80
N SER A 135 -7.21 17.83 -28.57
CA SER A 135 -8.20 17.51 -29.62
C SER A 135 -8.89 18.78 -30.12
N ASN A 136 -9.27 19.69 -29.22
CA ASN A 136 -9.89 20.96 -29.61
C ASN A 136 -8.91 21.86 -30.38
N ALA A 137 -7.67 21.98 -29.92
CA ALA A 137 -6.64 22.75 -30.61
C ALA A 137 -6.35 22.19 -32.01
N SER A 138 -6.36 20.87 -32.18
CA SER A 138 -6.19 20.22 -33.48
C SER A 138 -7.34 20.50 -34.45
N ARG A 139 -8.57 20.58 -33.95
CA ARG A 139 -9.74 21.01 -34.75
C ARG A 139 -9.62 22.46 -35.19
N ASP A 140 -9.30 23.37 -34.28
CA ASP A 140 -9.10 24.80 -34.61
C ASP A 140 -7.98 24.98 -35.64
N MET A 141 -6.87 24.26 -35.48
CA MET A 141 -5.77 24.26 -36.46
C MET A 141 -6.22 23.77 -37.85
N SER A 142 -7.05 22.73 -37.90
CA SER A 142 -7.59 22.22 -39.17
C SER A 142 -8.49 23.24 -39.86
N ASP A 143 -9.34 23.95 -39.10
CA ASP A 143 -10.22 24.98 -39.63
C ASP A 143 -9.46 26.23 -40.10
N ARG A 144 -8.42 26.63 -39.36
CA ARG A 144 -7.49 27.68 -39.79
C ARG A 144 -6.76 27.27 -41.07
N MET A 145 -6.33 26.02 -41.19
CA MET A 145 -5.66 25.52 -42.40
C MET A 145 -6.57 25.56 -43.63
N ARG A 146 -7.86 25.21 -43.47
CA ARG A 146 -8.87 25.39 -44.53
C ARG A 146 -9.03 26.86 -44.93
N THR A 147 -9.06 27.75 -43.95
CA THR A 147 -9.16 29.20 -44.18
C THR A 147 -7.95 29.71 -44.95
N VAL A 148 -6.73 29.32 -44.55
CA VAL A 148 -5.49 29.66 -45.26
C VAL A 148 -5.51 29.12 -46.69
N ASN A 149 -5.91 27.86 -46.89
CA ASN A 149 -5.99 27.27 -48.22
C ASN A 149 -6.95 28.05 -49.14
N SER A 150 -8.14 28.41 -48.63
CA SER A 150 -9.08 29.25 -49.38
C SER A 150 -8.54 30.66 -49.67
N GLY A 151 -7.70 31.20 -48.78
CA GLY A 151 -7.02 32.47 -48.99
C GLY A 151 -5.97 32.39 -50.09
N LEU A 152 -5.20 31.29 -50.13
CA LEU A 152 -4.23 31.01 -51.19
C LEU A 152 -4.92 30.84 -52.55
N ASP A 153 -6.05 30.12 -52.61
CA ASP A 153 -6.83 29.96 -53.85
C ASP A 153 -7.27 31.33 -54.41
N ARG A 154 -7.78 32.22 -53.54
CA ARG A 154 -8.13 33.59 -53.93
C ARG A 154 -6.92 34.39 -54.43
N GLN A 155 -5.78 34.32 -53.73
CA GLN A 155 -4.56 35.00 -54.17
C GLN A 155 -4.08 34.53 -55.55
N VAL A 156 -4.17 33.22 -55.82
CA VAL A 156 -3.84 32.66 -57.14
C VAL A 156 -4.76 33.22 -58.22
N ASP A 157 -6.06 33.34 -57.93
CA ASP A 157 -7.03 33.92 -58.88
C ASP A 157 -6.82 35.42 -59.11
N ASP A 158 -6.53 36.19 -58.06
CA ASP A 158 -6.18 37.62 -58.16
C ASP A 158 -4.93 37.82 -59.03
N LEU A 159 -3.91 36.97 -58.86
CA LEU A 159 -2.70 37.00 -59.69
C LEU A 159 -3.00 36.70 -61.17
N LYS A 160 -3.88 35.74 -61.47
CA LYS A 160 -4.31 35.47 -62.85
C LYS A 160 -4.98 36.69 -63.47
N GLN A 161 -5.91 37.32 -62.74
CA GLN A 161 -6.61 38.52 -63.23
C GLN A 161 -5.64 39.68 -63.49
N LEU A 162 -4.64 39.87 -62.61
CA LEU A 162 -3.62 40.90 -62.77
C LEU A 162 -2.74 40.63 -63.99
N MET A 163 -2.35 39.37 -64.21
CA MET A 163 -1.64 38.96 -65.42
C MET A 163 -2.43 39.26 -66.69
N ASP A 164 -3.72 38.94 -66.73
CA ASP A 164 -4.61 39.23 -67.87
C ASP A 164 -4.71 40.75 -68.12
N HIS A 165 -4.82 41.54 -67.05
CA HIS A 165 -4.87 43.00 -67.14
C HIS A 165 -3.56 43.60 -67.68
N MET A 166 -2.40 43.09 -67.26
CA MET A 166 -1.11 43.51 -67.81
C MET A 166 -1.01 43.19 -69.31
N GLN A 167 -1.44 42.00 -69.73
CA GLN A 167 -1.43 41.62 -71.15
C GLN A 167 -2.30 42.55 -72.01
N LEU A 168 -3.49 42.91 -71.52
CA LEU A 168 -4.37 43.89 -72.16
C LEU A 168 -3.72 45.28 -72.26
N THR A 169 -3.06 45.72 -71.19
CA THR A 169 -2.39 47.03 -71.14
C THR A 169 -1.22 47.08 -72.13
N ILE A 170 -0.39 46.03 -72.16
CA ILE A 170 0.70 45.90 -73.14
C ILE A 170 0.16 45.94 -74.57
N LYS A 171 -0.96 45.26 -74.86
CA LYS A 171 -1.63 45.30 -76.17
C LYS A 171 -2.13 46.70 -76.56
N LYS A 172 -2.52 47.56 -75.60
CA LYS A 172 -3.00 48.93 -75.88
C LYS A 172 -1.88 49.93 -76.15
N ILE A 173 -0.66 49.66 -75.67
CA ILE A 173 0.51 50.55 -75.82
C ILE A 173 1.24 50.32 -77.15
N ARG A 174 1.01 49.17 -77.79
CA ARG A 174 1.60 48.78 -79.08
C ARG A 174 0.66 49.08 -80.23
#